data_AF-A0A3C0DTL8-F1
#
_entry.id   AF-A0A3C0DTL8-F1
#
_cell.length_a   1.000
_cell.length_b   1.000
_cell.length_c   1.000
_cell.angle_alpha   90.00
_cell.angle_beta   90.00
_cell.angle_gamma   90.00
#
_symmetry.space_group_name_H-M   'P 1'
#
loop_
_entity.id
_entity.type
_entity.pdbx_description
1 polymer ?
#
loop_
_entity_poly.entity_id
_entity_poly.type
_entity_poly.pdbx_seq_one_letter_code
_entity_poly.pdbx_strand_id
1 'polypeptide(L)'
;MERKLLAKAKSFGFSDRQIAHLTQQTEDEIRAKRKKLGLVPGFRLVDTCAAEFEAFTPYYYSSHDPGEDEVDPSGTKKVMILGGGPNRIGQGIEFDYCCV
;
A
#
# COMPACT_ATOMS: atom_id res chain seq x y z
N MET A 1 16.41 0.39 -16.00
CA MET A 1 15.89 1.23 -14.91
C MET A 1 16.70 1.00 -13.65
N GLU A 2 17.42 2.02 -13.23
CA GLU A 2 18.25 2.03 -12.03
C GLU A 2 17.38 1.99 -10.75
N ARG A 3 17.88 1.36 -9.69
CA ARG A 3 17.15 1.24 -8.40
C ARG A 3 16.74 2.60 -7.85
N LYS A 4 17.62 3.60 -7.90
CA LYS A 4 17.36 4.96 -7.39
C LYS A 4 16.18 5.63 -8.10
N LEU A 5 16.11 5.51 -9.42
CA LEU A 5 15.02 6.08 -10.21
C LEU A 5 13.69 5.42 -9.87
N LEU A 6 13.67 4.09 -9.78
CA LEU A 6 12.45 3.35 -9.43
C LEU A 6 11.98 3.69 -8.01
N ALA A 7 12.90 3.76 -7.04
CA ALA A 7 12.58 4.17 -5.67
C ALA A 7 11.95 5.58 -5.62
N LYS A 8 12.55 6.54 -6.35
CA LYS A 8 12.02 7.92 -6.43
C LYS A 8 10.65 7.99 -7.10
N ALA A 9 10.42 7.20 -8.15
CA ALA A 9 9.10 7.12 -8.77
C ALA A 9 8.05 6.57 -7.79
N LYS A 10 8.40 5.54 -7.02
CA LYS A 10 7.51 4.95 -6.01
C LYS A 10 7.24 5.91 -4.84
N SER A 11 8.23 6.66 -4.35
CA SER A 11 8.02 7.69 -3.32
C SER A 11 7.15 8.85 -3.79
N PHE A 12 7.06 9.08 -5.11
CA PHE A 12 6.14 10.05 -5.71
C PHE A 12 4.77 9.48 -6.04
N GLY A 13 4.48 8.23 -5.64
CA GLY A 13 3.16 7.61 -5.82
C GLY A 13 2.89 7.02 -7.20
N PHE A 14 3.90 6.90 -8.08
CA PHE A 14 3.69 6.24 -9.38
C PHE A 14 3.36 4.76 -9.19
N SER A 15 2.22 4.33 -9.72
CA SER A 15 1.83 2.92 -9.77
C SER A 15 2.75 2.13 -10.71
N ASP A 16 2.85 0.81 -10.48
CA ASP A 16 3.61 -0.09 -11.35
C ASP A 16 3.03 -0.01 -12.79
N ARG A 17 1.71 0.13 -12.93
CA ARG A 17 0.99 0.36 -14.20
C ARG A 17 1.39 1.65 -14.93
N GLN A 18 1.49 2.77 -14.22
CA GLN A 18 1.91 4.05 -14.83
C GLN A 18 3.35 3.98 -15.32
N ILE A 19 4.25 3.39 -14.51
CA ILE A 19 5.65 3.20 -14.89
C ILE A 19 5.74 2.30 -16.12
N ALA A 20 5.02 1.17 -16.09
CA ALA A 20 4.95 0.23 -17.20
C ALA A 20 4.52 0.91 -18.50
N HIS A 21 3.46 1.73 -18.46
CA HIS A 21 3.00 2.51 -19.60
C HIS A 21 4.08 3.46 -20.14
N LEU A 22 4.75 4.21 -19.27
CA LEU A 22 5.79 5.17 -19.64
C LEU A 22 7.07 4.52 -20.17
N THR A 23 7.34 3.27 -19.78
CA THR A 23 8.56 2.55 -20.17
C THR A 23 8.33 1.45 -21.22
N GLN A 24 7.11 1.34 -21.77
CA GLN A 24 6.71 0.27 -22.71
C GLN A 24 6.99 -1.14 -22.17
N GLN A 25 6.71 -1.34 -20.89
CA GLN A 25 6.83 -2.62 -20.19
C GLN A 25 5.44 -3.08 -19.71
N THR A 26 5.34 -4.30 -19.20
CA THR A 26 4.13 -4.75 -18.51
C THR A 26 4.16 -4.39 -17.03
N GLU A 27 2.98 -4.28 -16.40
CA GLU A 27 2.89 -4.02 -14.95
C GLU A 27 3.59 -5.13 -14.15
N ASP A 28 3.47 -6.38 -14.57
CA ASP A 28 4.11 -7.53 -13.93
C ASP A 28 5.63 -7.48 -14.00
N GLU A 29 6.21 -7.04 -15.12
CA GLU A 29 7.65 -6.84 -15.24
C GLU A 29 8.17 -5.78 -14.27
N ILE A 30 7.46 -4.64 -14.17
CA ILE A 30 7.80 -3.57 -13.22
C ILE A 30 7.67 -4.08 -11.79
N ARG A 31 6.60 -4.79 -11.46
CA ARG A 31 6.35 -5.37 -10.14
C ARG A 31 7.44 -6.38 -9.75
N ALA A 32 7.80 -7.29 -10.66
CA ALA A 32 8.85 -8.28 -10.44
C ALA A 32 10.21 -7.61 -10.22
N LYS A 33 10.54 -6.61 -11.04
CA LYS A 33 11.78 -5.83 -10.90
C LYS A 33 11.83 -5.07 -9.58
N ARG A 34 10.73 -4.41 -9.21
CA ARG A 34 10.59 -3.68 -7.95
C ARG A 34 10.83 -4.60 -6.74
N LYS A 35 10.21 -5.78 -6.73
CA LYS A 35 10.42 -6.80 -5.68
C LYS A 35 11.86 -7.33 -5.65
N LYS A 36 12.47 -7.62 -6.80
CA LYS A 36 13.87 -8.07 -6.90
C LYS A 36 14.87 -7.05 -6.33
N LEU A 37 14.52 -5.76 -6.37
CA LEU A 37 15.32 -4.66 -5.81
C LEU A 37 15.00 -4.34 -4.34
N GLY A 38 14.14 -5.13 -3.70
CA GLY A 38 13.71 -4.91 -2.31
C GLY A 38 12.81 -3.68 -2.13
N LEU A 39 12.22 -3.14 -3.20
CA LEU A 39 11.39 -1.94 -3.16
C LEU A 39 9.91 -2.30 -2.87
N VAL A 40 9.69 -2.94 -1.73
CA VAL A 40 8.34 -3.22 -1.21
C VAL A 40 7.86 -2.04 -0.36
N PRO A 41 6.57 -1.67 -0.40
CA PRO A 41 6.05 -0.68 0.54
C PRO A 41 6.05 -1.29 1.95
N GLY A 42 6.32 -0.46 2.96
CA GLY A 42 6.04 -0.78 4.36
C GLY A 42 4.70 -0.17 4.78
N PHE A 43 4.21 -0.54 5.96
CA PHE A 43 3.00 0.04 6.53
C PHE A 43 3.34 0.90 7.75
N ARG A 44 2.62 2.02 7.87
CA ARG A 44 2.76 3.02 8.94
C ARG A 44 1.49 3.05 9.76
N LEU A 45 1.64 3.15 11.07
CA LEU A 45 0.56 3.29 12.03
C LEU A 45 0.10 4.75 12.10
N VAL A 46 -1.21 4.94 12.20
CA VAL A 46 -1.79 6.26 12.48
C VAL A 46 -1.94 6.41 13.99
N ASP A 47 -1.14 7.30 14.58
CA ASP A 47 -1.00 7.46 16.03
C ASP A 47 -1.57 8.78 16.59
N THR A 48 -2.06 9.68 15.74
CA THR A 48 -2.54 11.05 16.05
C THR A 48 -1.49 12.04 16.55
N CYS A 49 -0.27 11.59 16.87
CA CYS A 49 0.76 12.37 17.58
C CYS A 49 2.16 12.29 16.95
N ALA A 50 2.27 11.78 15.72
CA ALA A 50 3.53 11.68 14.97
C ALA A 50 4.63 10.94 15.76
N ALA A 51 4.27 9.78 16.29
CA ALA A 51 5.08 8.86 17.09
C ALA A 51 5.56 9.40 18.44
N GLU A 52 4.94 10.47 18.98
CA GLU A 52 5.24 10.93 20.35
C GLU A 52 4.84 9.87 21.39
N PHE A 53 3.71 9.18 21.15
CA PHE A 53 3.18 8.13 22.00
C PHE A 53 2.83 6.89 21.20
N GLU A 54 2.91 5.73 21.86
CA GLU A 54 2.52 4.46 21.26
C GLU A 54 1.00 4.39 21.07
N ALA A 55 0.57 4.08 19.85
CA ALA A 55 -0.83 3.84 19.53
C ALA A 55 -1.13 2.33 19.54
N PHE A 56 -2.21 1.95 20.22
CA PHE A 56 -2.60 0.54 20.34
C PHE A 56 -3.63 0.11 19.28
N THR A 57 -4.24 1.07 18.57
CA THR A 57 -5.29 0.79 17.59
C THR A 57 -4.67 0.55 16.21
N PRO A 58 -4.83 -0.65 15.61
CA PRO A 58 -4.21 -1.01 14.33
C PRO A 58 -4.90 -0.31 13.14
N TYR A 59 -4.52 0.95 12.87
CA TYR A 59 -4.97 1.71 11.70
C TYR A 59 -3.76 2.10 10.85
N TYR A 60 -3.65 1.51 9.66
CA TYR A 60 -2.44 1.56 8.84
C TYR A 60 -2.65 2.15 7.45
N TYR A 61 -1.58 2.71 6.89
CA TYR A 61 -1.48 3.05 5.47
C TYR A 61 -0.13 2.58 4.91
N SER A 62 -0.08 2.23 3.63
CA SER A 62 1.16 1.83 2.97
C SER A 62 1.96 3.05 2.51
N SER A 63 3.28 3.04 2.68
CA SER A 63 4.19 4.03 2.09
C SER A 63 5.43 3.37 1.47
N HIS A 64 6.00 4.06 0.48
CA HIS A 64 7.32 3.75 -0.07
C HIS A 64 8.45 4.58 0.55
N ASP A 65 8.12 5.38 1.57
CA ASP A 65 9.10 6.15 2.33
C ASP A 65 10.05 5.23 3.10
N PRO A 66 11.33 5.63 3.25
CA PRO A 66 12.28 4.89 4.08
C PRO A 66 11.78 4.76 5.52
N GLY A 67 12.00 3.59 6.12
CA GLY A 67 11.73 3.30 7.54
C GLY A 67 11.25 1.86 7.72
N GLU A 68 11.11 1.44 8.98
CA GLU A 68 10.69 0.07 9.33
C GLU A 68 9.21 -0.18 9.04
N ASP A 69 8.79 -1.43 8.90
CA ASP A 69 7.36 -1.77 8.84
C ASP A 69 6.81 -1.80 10.28
N GLU A 70 5.73 -1.04 10.55
CA GLU A 70 5.13 -0.91 11.89
C GLU A 70 4.01 -1.93 12.14
N VAL A 71 3.81 -2.87 11.22
CA VAL A 71 2.85 -3.97 11.39
C VAL A 71 3.49 -5.08 12.20
N ASP A 72 2.85 -5.46 13.31
CA ASP A 72 3.18 -6.67 14.07
C ASP A 72 2.44 -7.90 13.50
N PRO A 73 3.14 -8.85 12.86
CA PRO A 73 2.50 -10.01 12.26
C PRO A 73 2.04 -11.03 13.31
N SER A 74 0.74 -11.05 13.60
CA SER A 74 0.18 -12.17 14.41
C SER A 74 0.14 -13.50 13.63
N GLY A 75 0.43 -14.60 14.33
CA GLY A 75 0.36 -15.98 13.80
C GLY A 75 -1.05 -16.59 13.72
N THR A 76 -2.08 -15.79 14.02
CA THR A 76 -3.48 -16.23 13.96
C THR A 76 -3.99 -16.25 12.52
N LYS A 77 -4.95 -17.15 12.22
CA LYS A 77 -5.62 -17.16 10.92
C LYS A 77 -6.48 -15.90 10.78
N LYS A 78 -6.38 -15.22 9.64
CA LYS A 78 -7.04 -13.95 9.33
C LYS A 78 -7.94 -14.10 8.10
N VAL A 79 -9.03 -13.34 8.07
CA VAL A 79 -9.89 -13.18 6.90
C VAL A 79 -9.73 -11.75 6.41
N MET A 80 -9.51 -11.56 5.11
CA MET A 80 -9.43 -10.25 4.48
C MET A 80 -10.79 -9.88 3.89
N ILE A 81 -11.33 -8.73 4.30
CA ILE A 81 -12.55 -8.15 3.74
C ILE A 81 -12.10 -7.01 2.81
N LEU A 82 -12.55 -7.03 1.56
CA LEU A 82 -12.25 -6.01 0.56
C LEU A 82 -13.47 -5.11 0.37
N GLY A 83 -13.35 -3.83 0.76
CA GLY A 83 -14.43 -2.85 0.59
C GLY A 83 -14.66 -2.43 -0.87
N GLY A 84 -15.77 -1.73 -1.12
CA GLY A 84 -16.19 -1.29 -2.46
C GLY A 84 -15.45 -0.06 -3.02
N GLY A 85 -14.71 0.67 -2.18
CA GLY A 85 -14.12 1.95 -2.56
C GLY A 85 -15.15 3.10 -2.54
N PRO A 86 -15.00 4.15 -3.36
CA PRO A 86 -15.89 5.30 -3.34
C PRO A 86 -17.30 4.95 -3.86
N ASN A 87 -18.33 5.49 -3.19
CA ASN A 87 -19.73 5.33 -3.60
C ASN A 87 -19.97 5.89 -5.02
N ARG A 88 -20.77 5.16 -5.81
CA ARG A 88 -21.22 5.55 -7.15
C ARG A 88 -22.58 4.94 -7.47
N ILE A 89 -23.27 5.44 -8.50
CA ILE A 89 -24.57 4.88 -8.91
C ILE A 89 -24.43 3.37 -9.14
N GLY A 90 -25.25 2.57 -8.44
CA GLY A 90 -25.19 1.10 -8.45
C GLY A 90 -24.20 0.47 -7.48
N GLN A 91 -23.44 1.26 -6.71
CA GLN A 91 -22.60 0.82 -5.59
C GLN A 91 -22.73 1.81 -4.43
N GLY A 92 -23.75 1.63 -3.60
CA GLY A 92 -24.06 2.50 -2.46
C GLY A 92 -23.68 1.92 -1.10
N ILE A 93 -24.26 2.51 -0.05
CA ILE A 93 -24.02 2.17 1.35
C ILE A 93 -24.41 0.72 1.70
N GLU A 94 -25.29 0.10 0.91
CA GLU A 94 -25.67 -1.29 1.06
C GLU A 94 -24.46 -2.25 1.04
N PHE A 95 -23.40 -1.91 0.29
CA PHE A 95 -22.18 -2.71 0.25
C PHE A 95 -21.28 -2.48 1.47
N ASP A 96 -21.31 -1.29 2.06
CA ASP A 96 -20.64 -0.99 3.33
C ASP A 96 -21.30 -1.76 4.47
N TYR A 97 -22.64 -1.76 4.51
CA TYR A 97 -23.41 -2.56 5.48
C TYR A 97 -23.08 -4.05 5.42
N CYS A 98 -22.82 -4.63 4.23
CA CYS A 98 -22.41 -6.03 4.11
C CYS A 98 -20.98 -6.30 4.61
N CYS A 99 -20.13 -5.28 4.71
CA CYS A 99 -18.74 -5.41 5.15
C CYS A 99 -18.55 -5.19 6.67
N VAL A 100 -19.58 -4.68 7.36
CA VAL A 100 -19.64 -4.42 8.81
C VAL A 100 -20.25 -5.60 9.55
#